data_AF-A0A2R5G0S9-F1
#
_entry.id   AF-A0A2R5G0S9-F1
#
_cell.length_a   1.000
_cell.length_b   1.000
_cell.length_c   1.000
_cell.angle_alpha   90.00
_cell.angle_beta   90.00
_cell.angle_gamma   90.00
#
_symmetry.space_group_name_H-M   'P 1'
#
loop_
_entity.id
_entity.type
_entity.pdbx_description
1 polymer ?
#
loop_
_entity_poly.entity_id
_entity_poly.type
_entity_poly.pdbx_seq_one_letter_code
_entity_poly.pdbx_strand_id
1 'polypeptide(L)'
;MGGGAEVDLLEGAIRAHVETRSGFGNHARKVRIVENVFREFDVDGTGNIDEEEFLAALVRMNIVGYTETALELFDKIDADMSGTISYREFARALFVEDEAEESKGCGVGGSGFASSSRAAQAANDVVARVRQRVLQLAGKNAGIRSITRILRQMDEDGSNSLNAQELKEGLLGYGVQVSPSEVRTLMQHFDRDGSGRITIEEFLRGLRGDMNRLRRKLVRKAWDQLVTHLRLDGPGDSVSLSDLATFYDVSKHPEVMQGRMTPEEALRQFMAVWDKNSDDLVEWKEFLDYYKDLSAGIERDDYFELLIRNAWHLSGGSGWSENTANMRVLVTMITGDQQVVEIVNDFGISRSTVTKPELIRLLETQGFRAADISDVALSS
;
A
#
# COMPACT_ATOMS: atom_id res chain seq x y z
N MET A 1 7.64 -18.70 -16.64
CA MET A 1 8.44 -19.47 -15.67
C MET A 1 9.89 -18.93 -15.64
N GLY A 2 10.10 -17.62 -15.44
CA GLY A 2 11.43 -16.99 -15.56
C GLY A 2 11.94 -16.26 -14.31
N GLY A 3 11.07 -15.69 -13.47
CA GLY A 3 11.47 -14.79 -12.38
C GLY A 3 12.28 -15.43 -11.25
N GLY A 4 11.93 -16.65 -10.81
CA GLY A 4 12.58 -17.28 -9.65
C GLY A 4 14.10 -17.51 -9.80
N ALA A 5 14.56 -17.86 -11.00
CA ALA A 5 15.98 -18.09 -11.25
C ALA A 5 16.80 -16.79 -11.28
N GLU A 6 16.21 -15.69 -11.74
CA GLU A 6 16.86 -14.38 -11.74
C GLU A 6 16.92 -13.79 -10.32
N VAL A 7 15.89 -14.02 -9.50
CA VAL A 7 15.87 -13.61 -8.09
C VAL A 7 16.97 -14.30 -7.29
N ASP A 8 17.16 -15.61 -7.48
CA ASP A 8 18.21 -16.36 -6.78
C ASP A 8 19.63 -15.91 -7.23
N LEU A 9 19.79 -15.55 -8.51
CA LEU A 9 21.05 -14.96 -9.01
C LEU A 9 21.34 -13.59 -8.40
N LEU A 10 20.31 -12.74 -8.28
CA LEU A 10 20.43 -11.42 -7.67
C LEU A 10 20.74 -11.51 -6.18
N GLU A 11 20.06 -12.42 -5.46
CA GLU A 11 20.33 -12.72 -4.06
C GLU A 11 21.78 -13.18 -3.87
N GLY A 12 22.25 -14.08 -4.74
CA GLY A 12 23.63 -14.54 -4.76
C GLY A 12 24.64 -13.43 -5.04
N ALA A 13 24.33 -12.47 -5.92
CA ALA A 13 25.19 -11.32 -6.21
C ALA A 13 25.33 -10.37 -5.00
N ILE A 14 24.23 -10.10 -4.31
CA ILE A 14 24.24 -9.32 -3.06
C ILE A 14 25.07 -10.07 -2.01
N ARG A 15 24.81 -11.36 -1.81
CA ARG A 15 25.55 -12.21 -0.86
C ARG A 15 27.05 -12.19 -1.16
N ALA A 16 27.45 -12.39 -2.41
CA ALA A 16 28.85 -12.38 -2.83
C ALA A 16 29.54 -11.02 -2.59
N HIS A 17 28.84 -9.90 -2.80
CA HIS A 17 29.37 -8.57 -2.51
C HIS A 17 29.63 -8.37 -1.02
N VAL A 18 28.70 -8.84 -0.17
CA VAL A 18 28.87 -8.81 1.29
C VAL A 18 30.00 -9.74 1.74
N GLU A 19 30.10 -10.94 1.16
CA GLU A 19 31.14 -11.92 1.48
C GLU A 19 32.54 -11.46 1.06
N THR A 20 32.68 -10.83 -0.11
CA THR A 20 33.95 -10.30 -0.61
C THR A 20 34.52 -9.21 0.30
N ARG A 21 33.65 -8.36 0.86
CA ARG A 21 34.04 -7.37 1.88
C ARG A 21 34.37 -8.02 3.24
N SER A 22 33.85 -9.22 3.51
CA SER A 22 34.03 -9.93 4.78
C SER A 22 35.29 -10.80 4.88
N GLY A 23 35.95 -11.09 3.76
CA GLY A 23 37.17 -11.90 3.73
C GLY A 23 36.99 -13.30 4.32
N PHE A 24 35.80 -13.89 4.21
CA PHE A 24 35.47 -15.25 4.68
C PHE A 24 35.70 -15.50 6.20
N GLY A 25 35.54 -14.47 7.04
CA GLY A 25 35.77 -14.56 8.50
C GLY A 25 34.67 -15.30 9.30
N ASN A 26 35.01 -15.67 10.56
CA ASN A 26 34.14 -16.32 11.55
C ASN A 26 32.79 -15.58 11.76
N HIS A 27 31.75 -16.31 12.20
CA HIS A 27 30.35 -15.86 12.37
C HIS A 27 30.19 -14.49 13.05
N ALA A 28 30.96 -14.20 14.11
CA ALA A 28 30.92 -12.90 14.80
C ALA A 28 31.39 -11.70 13.93
N ARG A 29 32.28 -11.95 12.94
CA ARG A 29 32.65 -10.94 11.93
C ARG A 29 31.57 -10.79 10.86
N LYS A 30 30.89 -11.88 10.48
CA LYS A 30 29.78 -11.83 9.52
C LYS A 30 28.66 -10.92 10.02
N VAL A 31 28.21 -11.09 11.28
CA VAL A 31 27.15 -10.25 11.88
C VAL A 31 27.45 -8.75 11.79
N ARG A 32 28.66 -8.31 12.18
CA ARG A 32 29.06 -6.89 12.11
C ARG A 32 29.07 -6.32 10.69
N ILE A 33 29.29 -7.18 9.70
CA ILE A 33 29.33 -6.78 8.29
C ILE A 33 27.90 -6.66 7.76
N VAL A 34 26.99 -7.55 8.15
CA VAL A 34 25.56 -7.40 7.85
C VAL A 34 25.03 -6.08 8.41
N GLU A 35 25.35 -5.77 9.66
CA GLU A 35 24.94 -4.49 10.27
C GLU A 35 25.50 -3.28 9.53
N ASN A 36 26.74 -3.34 9.05
CA ASN A 36 27.33 -2.25 8.28
C ASN A 36 26.72 -2.11 6.89
N VAL A 37 26.46 -3.22 6.20
CA VAL A 37 25.81 -3.19 4.88
C VAL A 37 24.36 -2.71 5.01
N PHE A 38 23.63 -3.19 6.01
CA PHE A 38 22.28 -2.72 6.31
C PHE A 38 22.27 -1.20 6.51
N ARG A 39 23.23 -0.67 7.28
CA ARG A 39 23.38 0.78 7.50
C ARG A 39 23.86 1.57 6.27
N GLU A 40 24.46 0.91 5.29
CA GLU A 40 24.76 1.54 3.99
C GLU A 40 23.51 1.62 3.11
N PHE A 41 22.57 0.69 3.29
CA PHE A 41 21.30 0.65 2.57
C PHE A 41 20.29 1.63 3.17
N ASP A 42 20.11 1.60 4.50
CA ASP A 42 19.30 2.52 5.31
C ASP A 42 20.00 3.90 5.38
N VAL A 43 19.75 4.74 4.37
CA VAL A 43 20.41 6.05 4.17
C VAL A 43 19.83 7.07 5.14
N ASP A 44 18.52 7.00 5.39
CA ASP A 44 17.82 7.93 6.26
C ASP A 44 17.94 7.58 7.76
N GLY A 45 18.41 6.37 8.08
CA GLY A 45 18.69 5.91 9.43
C GLY A 45 17.42 5.56 10.22
N THR A 46 16.33 5.24 9.52
CA THR A 46 15.06 4.82 10.14
C THR A 46 15.16 3.47 10.85
N GLY A 47 16.18 2.67 10.54
CA GLY A 47 16.35 1.32 11.06
C GLY A 47 15.63 0.24 10.25
N ASN A 48 15.01 0.63 9.12
CA ASN A 48 14.45 -0.26 8.11
C ASN A 48 14.92 0.22 6.73
N ILE A 49 14.95 -0.67 5.73
CA ILE A 49 15.32 -0.31 4.35
C ILE A 49 14.03 -0.24 3.53
N ASP A 50 13.70 0.91 2.96
CA ASP A 50 12.57 1.02 2.04
C ASP A 50 12.92 0.60 0.60
N GLU A 51 11.92 0.60 -0.29
CA GLU A 51 12.09 0.19 -1.68
C GLU A 51 13.10 1.07 -2.45
N GLU A 52 13.06 2.38 -2.23
CA GLU A 52 13.94 3.34 -2.91
C GLU A 52 15.38 3.18 -2.42
N GLU A 53 15.56 3.03 -1.12
CA GLU A 53 16.84 2.76 -0.48
C GLU A 53 17.46 1.45 -0.96
N PHE A 54 16.67 0.38 -1.04
CA PHE A 54 17.11 -0.92 -1.54
C PHE A 54 17.56 -0.84 -3.00
N LEU A 55 16.76 -0.23 -3.89
CA LEU A 55 17.11 -0.07 -5.30
C LEU A 55 18.35 0.83 -5.47
N ALA A 56 18.41 1.95 -4.75
CA ALA A 56 19.55 2.86 -4.78
C ALA A 56 20.82 2.18 -4.28
N ALA A 57 20.72 1.27 -3.31
CA ALA A 57 21.85 0.50 -2.82
C ALA A 57 22.36 -0.51 -3.85
N LEU A 58 21.48 -1.19 -4.60
CA LEU A 58 21.88 -2.07 -5.70
C LEU A 58 22.64 -1.32 -6.80
N VAL A 59 22.17 -0.14 -7.18
CA VAL A 59 22.86 0.73 -8.14
C VAL A 59 24.24 1.11 -7.61
N ARG A 60 24.37 1.49 -6.33
CA ARG A 60 25.65 1.81 -5.68
C ARG A 60 26.60 0.61 -5.63
N MET A 61 26.07 -0.60 -5.57
CA MET A 61 26.84 -1.86 -5.65
C MET A 61 27.19 -2.27 -7.08
N ASN A 62 26.87 -1.43 -8.08
CA ASN A 62 27.06 -1.70 -9.50
C ASN A 62 26.24 -2.92 -9.99
N ILE A 63 25.12 -3.19 -9.33
CA ILE A 63 24.12 -4.18 -9.73
C ILE A 63 23.00 -3.42 -10.45
N VAL A 64 23.04 -3.44 -11.78
CA VAL A 64 22.15 -2.65 -12.65
C VAL A 64 21.44 -3.56 -13.65
N GLY A 65 20.24 -3.16 -14.09
CA GLY A 65 19.44 -3.92 -15.07
C GLY A 65 18.52 -4.98 -14.47
N TYR A 66 18.40 -5.04 -13.15
CA TYR A 66 17.58 -6.02 -12.42
C TYR A 66 16.41 -5.37 -11.66
N THR A 67 15.93 -4.18 -12.03
CA THR A 67 14.97 -3.42 -11.20
C THR A 67 13.72 -4.24 -10.85
N GLU A 68 13.09 -4.91 -11.81
CA GLU A 68 11.92 -5.77 -11.56
C GLU A 68 12.27 -6.97 -10.66
N THR A 69 13.38 -7.66 -10.96
CA THR A 69 13.89 -8.79 -10.17
C THR A 69 14.30 -8.37 -8.75
N ALA A 70 14.79 -7.15 -8.57
CA ALA A 70 15.16 -6.57 -7.29
C ALA A 70 13.94 -6.30 -6.42
N LEU A 71 12.84 -5.84 -7.03
CA LEU A 71 11.57 -5.73 -6.34
C LEU A 71 11.05 -7.12 -5.92
N GLU A 72 11.19 -8.14 -6.76
CA GLU A 72 10.84 -9.52 -6.39
C GLU A 72 11.72 -10.06 -5.24
N LEU A 73 13.01 -9.72 -5.22
CA LEU A 73 13.90 -10.07 -4.12
C LEU A 73 13.54 -9.29 -2.85
N PHE A 74 13.26 -8.00 -2.95
CA PHE A 74 12.79 -7.19 -1.83
C PHE A 74 11.57 -7.83 -1.16
N ASP A 75 10.61 -8.31 -1.96
CA ASP A 75 9.43 -9.02 -1.47
C ASP A 75 9.74 -10.34 -0.79
N LYS A 76 10.74 -11.07 -1.29
CA LYS A 76 11.19 -12.34 -0.69
C LYS A 76 11.79 -12.09 0.68
N ILE A 77 12.43 -10.93 0.87
CA ILE A 77 13.09 -10.54 2.12
C ILE A 77 12.07 -9.97 3.12
N ASP A 78 11.18 -9.08 2.69
CA ASP A 78 10.08 -8.48 3.48
C ASP A 78 8.96 -9.51 3.76
N ALA A 79 9.29 -10.47 4.62
CA ALA A 79 8.44 -11.62 4.93
C ALA A 79 7.17 -11.22 5.71
N ASP A 80 7.22 -10.12 6.47
CA ASP A 80 6.06 -9.59 7.18
C ASP A 80 5.22 -8.59 6.36
N MET A 81 5.67 -8.29 5.13
CA MET A 81 5.01 -7.39 4.16
C MET A 81 4.77 -5.99 4.73
N SER A 82 5.67 -5.53 5.59
CA SER A 82 5.63 -4.18 6.16
C SER A 82 5.89 -3.10 5.11
N GLY A 83 6.42 -3.47 3.93
CA GLY A 83 6.83 -2.55 2.87
C GLY A 83 8.19 -1.92 3.12
N THR A 84 8.92 -2.43 4.12
CA THR A 84 10.29 -2.06 4.48
C THR A 84 11.01 -3.32 4.94
N ILE A 85 12.30 -3.46 4.65
CA ILE A 85 13.09 -4.60 5.14
C ILE A 85 13.67 -4.24 6.51
N SER A 86 13.27 -4.97 7.54
CA SER A 86 13.91 -4.86 8.85
C SER A 86 15.30 -5.52 8.85
N TYR A 87 16.17 -5.14 9.80
CA TYR A 87 17.48 -5.80 9.96
C TYR A 87 17.37 -7.32 10.11
N ARG A 88 16.34 -7.81 10.81
CA ARG A 88 16.12 -9.24 11.02
C ARG A 88 15.80 -9.96 9.72
N GLU A 89 14.99 -9.35 8.87
CA GLU A 89 14.61 -9.88 7.56
C GLU A 89 15.80 -9.89 6.60
N PHE A 90 16.52 -8.77 6.53
CA PHE A 90 17.74 -8.65 5.75
C PHE A 90 18.79 -9.70 6.16
N ALA A 91 19.03 -9.85 7.46
CA ALA A 91 19.98 -10.83 7.99
C ALA A 91 19.54 -12.27 7.72
N ARG A 92 18.23 -12.57 7.86
CA ARG A 92 17.70 -13.90 7.60
C ARG A 92 17.85 -14.28 6.13
N ALA A 93 17.48 -13.37 5.22
CA ALA A 93 17.56 -13.63 3.79
C ALA A 93 18.99 -13.82 3.30
N LEU A 94 19.96 -13.08 3.86
CA LEU A 94 21.33 -13.15 3.39
C LEU A 94 22.20 -14.20 4.10
N PHE A 95 21.84 -14.64 5.32
CA PHE A 95 22.76 -15.41 6.18
C PHE A 95 22.19 -16.62 6.92
N VAL A 96 20.95 -17.04 6.66
CA VAL A 96 20.41 -18.28 7.28
C VAL A 96 20.15 -19.35 6.22
N GLU A 97 21.22 -20.03 5.83
CA GLU A 97 21.19 -21.44 5.42
C GLU A 97 22.17 -22.18 6.33
N ASP A 98 21.67 -22.55 7.52
CA ASP A 98 21.93 -23.83 8.20
C ASP A 98 21.37 -23.79 9.62
N GLU A 99 20.80 -24.93 10.03
CA GLU A 99 20.32 -25.32 11.36
C GLU A 99 18.82 -25.16 11.68
N ALA A 100 18.14 -26.30 11.48
CA ALA A 100 17.01 -26.73 12.26
C ALA A 100 17.43 -27.11 13.71
N GLU A 101 16.47 -26.94 14.63
CA GLU A 101 16.38 -27.48 16.02
C GLU A 101 16.87 -26.63 17.23
N GLU A 102 15.87 -26.35 18.11
CA GLU A 102 15.83 -26.20 19.58
C GLU A 102 16.74 -25.26 20.41
N SER A 103 16.06 -24.31 21.09
CA SER A 103 16.03 -24.07 22.56
C SER A 103 17.34 -23.97 23.38
N LYS A 104 17.67 -22.74 23.82
CA LYS A 104 17.89 -22.29 25.23
C LYS A 104 18.74 -21.01 25.25
N GLY A 105 18.35 -20.05 26.08
CA GLY A 105 18.94 -18.71 26.09
C GLY A 105 20.30 -18.58 26.80
N CYS A 106 20.93 -17.42 26.61
CA CYS A 106 21.65 -16.67 27.66
C CYS A 106 21.94 -15.25 27.13
N GLY A 107 21.95 -14.26 28.03
CA GLY A 107 22.12 -12.84 27.71
C GLY A 107 23.58 -12.33 27.72
N VAL A 108 23.67 -10.99 27.83
CA VAL A 108 24.85 -10.08 27.80
C VAL A 108 25.22 -9.66 26.37
N GLY A 109 25.39 -8.41 25.96
CA GLY A 109 25.47 -7.11 26.64
C GLY A 109 26.40 -6.23 25.81
N GLY A 110 25.95 -5.08 25.31
CA GLY A 110 26.74 -4.16 24.52
C GLY A 110 26.08 -2.79 24.44
N SER A 111 26.51 -1.87 25.29
CA SER A 111 25.95 -0.53 25.46
C SER A 111 26.59 0.47 24.50
N GLY A 112 25.81 1.45 24.03
CA GLY A 112 26.34 2.76 23.63
C GLY A 112 25.49 3.46 22.58
N PHE A 113 25.01 4.67 22.90
CA PHE A 113 24.39 5.64 21.97
C PHE A 113 22.95 5.38 21.51
N ALA A 114 22.00 5.46 22.44
CA ALA A 114 20.58 5.53 22.12
C ALA A 114 19.89 6.51 23.09
N SER A 115 19.97 7.81 22.82
CA SER A 115 19.26 8.82 23.61
C SER A 115 18.13 9.51 22.86
N SER A 116 18.09 9.40 21.52
CA SER A 116 17.05 10.04 20.70
C SER A 116 16.02 9.05 20.12
N SER A 117 16.26 7.73 20.08
CA SER A 117 15.32 6.75 19.47
C SER A 117 14.50 5.89 20.44
N ARG A 118 14.89 5.75 21.72
CA ARG A 118 14.27 4.75 22.64
C ARG A 118 12.79 4.97 22.90
N ALA A 119 12.35 6.22 22.98
CA ALA A 119 10.93 6.52 23.25
C ALA A 119 10.06 6.19 22.03
N ALA A 120 10.54 6.47 20.81
CA ALA A 120 9.85 6.13 19.57
C ALA A 120 9.86 4.61 19.32
N GLN A 121 10.97 3.93 19.60
CA GLN A 121 11.04 2.46 19.54
C GLN A 121 10.12 1.79 20.56
N ALA A 122 10.12 2.25 21.83
CA ALA A 122 9.21 1.73 22.85
C ALA A 122 7.73 1.98 22.50
N ALA A 123 7.43 3.08 21.80
CA ALA A 123 6.10 3.39 21.31
C ALA A 123 5.64 2.47 20.18
N ASN A 124 6.51 2.22 19.20
CA ASN A 124 6.22 1.29 18.12
C ASN A 124 6.07 -0.16 18.63
N ASP A 125 6.87 -0.55 19.63
CA ASP A 125 6.80 -1.87 20.26
C ASP A 125 5.46 -2.11 20.96
N VAL A 126 4.92 -1.12 21.69
CA VAL A 126 3.63 -1.32 22.39
C VAL A 126 2.46 -1.42 21.41
N VAL A 127 2.46 -0.59 20.35
CA VAL A 127 1.44 -0.65 19.29
C VAL A 127 1.47 -2.01 18.60
N ALA A 128 2.67 -2.50 18.23
CA ALA A 128 2.84 -3.80 17.61
C ALA A 128 2.35 -4.95 18.51
N ARG A 129 2.64 -4.92 19.82
CA ARG A 129 2.15 -5.93 20.78
C ARG A 129 0.63 -5.92 20.91
N VAL A 130 0.02 -4.74 21.04
CA VAL A 130 -1.46 -4.61 21.09
C VAL A 130 -2.07 -5.12 19.79
N ARG A 131 -1.50 -4.74 18.64
CA ARG A 131 -1.93 -5.19 17.32
C ARG A 131 -1.92 -6.70 17.19
N GLN A 132 -0.77 -7.33 17.49
CA GLN A 132 -0.62 -8.77 17.41
C GLN A 132 -1.64 -9.49 18.29
N ARG A 133 -1.88 -9.00 19.50
CA ARG A 133 -2.83 -9.64 20.43
C ARG A 133 -4.26 -9.51 19.95
N VAL A 134 -4.68 -8.33 19.51
CA VAL A 134 -6.05 -8.12 19.01
C VAL A 134 -6.30 -8.98 17.76
N LEU A 135 -5.34 -9.08 16.84
CA LEU A 135 -5.44 -9.95 15.67
C LEU A 135 -5.48 -11.45 16.05
N GLN A 136 -4.69 -11.87 17.04
CA GLN A 136 -4.71 -13.25 17.53
C GLN A 136 -6.07 -13.63 18.15
N LEU A 137 -6.67 -12.71 18.90
CA LEU A 137 -7.99 -12.90 19.54
C LEU A 137 -9.13 -12.83 18.54
N ALA A 138 -8.97 -12.02 17.50
CA ALA A 138 -9.90 -11.96 16.39
C ALA A 138 -9.88 -13.31 15.63
N GLY A 139 -8.69 -13.88 15.38
CA GLY A 139 -8.46 -15.15 14.66
C GLY A 139 -7.80 -15.00 13.28
N LYS A 140 -7.37 -16.10 12.64
CA LYS A 140 -6.71 -16.06 11.31
C LYS A 140 -7.62 -15.61 10.16
N ASN A 141 -8.94 -15.74 10.30
CA ASN A 141 -9.95 -15.33 9.30
C ASN A 141 -10.81 -14.17 9.81
N ALA A 142 -10.26 -13.38 10.71
CA ALA A 142 -11.02 -12.45 11.51
C ALA A 142 -11.18 -11.12 10.80
N GLY A 143 -12.33 -10.93 10.18
CA GLY A 143 -12.73 -9.66 9.61
C GLY A 143 -12.84 -8.54 10.66
N ILE A 144 -13.14 -7.35 10.16
CA ILE A 144 -13.42 -6.15 10.97
C ILE A 144 -14.41 -6.47 12.09
N ARG A 145 -15.43 -7.29 11.81
CA ARG A 145 -16.52 -7.63 12.74
C ARG A 145 -16.03 -8.25 14.05
N SER A 146 -15.01 -9.11 14.02
CA SER A 146 -14.42 -9.72 15.21
C SER A 146 -13.68 -8.70 16.06
N ILE A 147 -12.96 -7.77 15.42
CA ILE A 147 -12.23 -6.70 16.10
C ILE A 147 -13.21 -5.68 16.67
N THR A 148 -14.22 -5.29 15.91
CA THR A 148 -15.32 -4.42 16.38
C THR A 148 -16.03 -5.03 17.59
N ARG A 149 -16.22 -6.35 17.63
CA ARG A 149 -16.79 -7.03 18.79
C ARG A 149 -15.90 -6.90 20.03
N ILE A 150 -14.59 -7.07 19.87
CA ILE A 150 -13.62 -6.90 20.96
C ILE A 150 -13.70 -5.47 21.50
N LEU A 151 -13.73 -4.46 20.63
CA LEU A 151 -13.80 -3.05 21.03
C LEU A 151 -15.10 -2.70 21.74
N ARG A 152 -16.23 -3.18 21.23
CA ARG A 152 -17.53 -3.00 21.89
C ARG A 152 -17.62 -3.68 23.25
N GLN A 153 -16.80 -4.71 23.50
CA GLN A 153 -16.72 -5.35 24.81
C GLN A 153 -15.83 -4.58 25.79
N MET A 154 -14.97 -3.69 25.29
CA MET A 154 -14.13 -2.81 26.13
C MET A 154 -14.82 -1.48 26.46
N ASP A 155 -15.77 -1.08 25.62
CA ASP A 155 -16.61 0.12 25.79
C ASP A 155 -17.67 -0.11 26.87
N GLU A 156 -17.34 0.20 28.14
CA GLU A 156 -18.23 -0.02 29.27
C GLU A 156 -19.37 1.01 29.35
N ASP A 157 -19.10 2.26 28.93
CA ASP A 157 -20.07 3.34 28.96
C ASP A 157 -21.00 3.37 27.73
N GLY A 158 -20.73 2.54 26.72
CA GLY A 158 -21.52 2.40 25.51
C GLY A 158 -21.41 3.61 24.58
N SER A 159 -20.33 4.39 24.69
CA SER A 159 -20.12 5.60 23.90
C SER A 159 -19.71 5.36 22.46
N ASN A 160 -19.52 4.09 22.06
CA ASN A 160 -19.01 3.67 20.77
C ASN A 160 -17.58 4.20 20.49
N SER A 161 -16.84 4.49 21.56
CA SER A 161 -15.47 4.98 21.59
C SER A 161 -14.77 4.47 22.86
N LEU A 162 -13.44 4.40 22.88
CA LEU A 162 -12.68 3.98 24.04
C LEU A 162 -11.91 5.15 24.63
N ASN A 163 -12.16 5.46 25.90
CA ASN A 163 -11.31 6.35 26.66
C ASN A 163 -10.04 5.63 27.17
N ALA A 164 -9.09 6.38 27.74
CA ALA A 164 -7.82 5.81 28.20
C ALA A 164 -7.97 4.72 29.29
N GLN A 165 -8.99 4.81 30.14
CA GLN A 165 -9.26 3.82 31.18
C GLN A 165 -9.84 2.54 30.57
N GLU A 166 -10.86 2.66 29.72
CA GLU A 166 -11.48 1.54 28.99
C GLU A 166 -10.47 0.79 28.12
N LEU A 167 -9.59 1.53 27.42
CA LEU A 167 -8.50 0.95 26.65
C LEU A 167 -7.58 0.10 27.54
N LYS A 168 -7.16 0.65 28.69
CA LYS A 168 -6.25 -0.03 29.62
C LYS A 168 -6.87 -1.29 30.24
N GLU A 169 -8.09 -1.17 30.75
CA GLU A 169 -8.80 -2.26 31.42
C GLU A 169 -9.20 -3.35 30.43
N GLY A 170 -9.69 -2.95 29.25
CA GLY A 170 -9.99 -3.88 28.18
C GLY A 170 -8.77 -4.66 27.71
N LEU A 171 -7.64 -3.99 27.44
CA LEU A 171 -6.39 -4.66 27.06
C LEU A 171 -5.89 -5.62 28.14
N LEU A 172 -6.01 -5.23 29.42
CA LEU A 172 -5.69 -6.10 30.55
C LEU A 172 -6.59 -7.34 30.59
N GLY A 173 -7.90 -7.19 30.38
CA GLY A 173 -8.86 -8.29 30.29
C GLY A 173 -8.53 -9.30 29.18
N TYR A 174 -7.87 -8.84 28.12
CA TYR A 174 -7.38 -9.67 27.01
C TYR A 174 -5.94 -10.19 27.18
N GLY A 175 -5.32 -9.92 28.33
CA GLY A 175 -3.99 -10.41 28.71
C GLY A 175 -2.82 -9.53 28.22
N VAL A 176 -3.08 -8.28 27.82
CA VAL A 176 -2.02 -7.30 27.51
C VAL A 176 -1.88 -6.33 28.68
N GLN A 177 -0.74 -6.41 29.37
CA GLN A 177 -0.41 -5.43 30.40
C GLN A 177 0.22 -4.20 29.76
N VAL A 178 -0.41 -3.05 30.00
CA VAL A 178 0.09 -1.74 29.54
C VAL A 178 0.25 -0.79 30.73
N SER A 179 1.40 -0.15 30.82
CA SER A 179 1.70 0.88 31.79
C SER A 179 0.94 2.18 31.48
N PRO A 180 0.75 3.10 32.45
CA PRO A 180 0.11 4.39 32.18
C PRO A 180 0.81 5.22 31.09
N SER A 181 2.14 5.10 30.96
CA SER A 181 2.91 5.69 29.86
C SER A 181 2.57 5.08 28.52
N GLU A 182 2.47 3.75 28.45
CA GLU A 182 2.10 3.04 27.24
C GLU A 182 0.66 3.31 26.81
N VAL A 183 -0.26 3.47 27.75
CA VAL A 183 -1.64 3.90 27.46
C VAL A 183 -1.63 5.28 26.81
N ARG A 184 -0.86 6.24 27.34
CA ARG A 184 -0.73 7.57 26.70
C ARG A 184 -0.17 7.46 25.28
N THR A 185 0.81 6.60 25.07
CA THR A 185 1.38 6.34 23.74
C THR A 185 0.36 5.72 22.79
N LEU A 186 -0.45 4.77 23.25
CA LEU A 186 -1.52 4.17 22.45
C LEU A 186 -2.58 5.22 22.12
N MET A 187 -3.01 6.04 23.09
CA MET A 187 -3.92 7.15 22.84
C MET A 187 -3.34 8.08 21.77
N GLN A 188 -2.11 8.56 21.93
CA GLN A 188 -1.44 9.41 20.93
C GLN A 188 -1.31 8.77 19.54
N HIS A 189 -1.25 7.44 19.47
CA HIS A 189 -1.14 6.72 18.20
C HIS A 189 -2.49 6.54 17.50
N PHE A 190 -3.55 6.24 18.25
CA PHE A 190 -4.86 5.91 17.71
C PHE A 190 -5.81 7.12 17.63
N ASP A 191 -5.83 7.99 18.65
CA ASP A 191 -6.65 9.20 18.74
C ASP A 191 -6.07 10.29 17.83
N ARG A 192 -6.53 10.31 16.57
CA ARG A 192 -5.99 11.19 15.53
C ARG A 192 -6.60 12.58 15.61
N ASP A 193 -7.87 12.66 15.99
CA ASP A 193 -8.58 13.92 16.10
C ASP A 193 -8.32 14.64 17.45
N GLY A 194 -7.65 13.97 18.38
CA GLY A 194 -7.28 14.53 19.68
C GLY A 194 -8.47 14.69 20.62
N SER A 195 -9.57 13.96 20.38
CA SER A 195 -10.79 14.02 21.17
C SER A 195 -10.61 13.45 22.59
N GLY A 196 -9.51 12.75 22.85
CA GLY A 196 -9.25 12.02 24.09
C GLY A 196 -9.97 10.66 24.13
N ARG A 197 -10.56 10.23 23.02
CA ARG A 197 -11.26 8.95 22.85
C ARG A 197 -10.84 8.32 21.53
N ILE A 198 -10.84 7.00 21.48
CA ILE A 198 -10.51 6.25 20.27
C ILE A 198 -11.78 5.64 19.71
N THR A 199 -12.23 6.10 18.56
CA THR A 199 -13.35 5.49 17.84
C THR A 199 -12.98 4.12 17.27
N ILE A 200 -13.99 3.31 16.95
CA ILE A 200 -13.77 2.00 16.30
C ILE A 200 -12.98 2.17 14.99
N GLU A 201 -13.27 3.21 14.21
CA GLU A 201 -12.58 3.48 12.94
C GLU A 201 -11.10 3.85 13.15
N GLU A 202 -10.80 4.72 14.11
CA GLU A 202 -9.43 5.07 14.50
C GLU A 202 -8.64 3.85 14.99
N PHE A 203 -9.26 3.02 15.83
CA PHE A 203 -8.61 1.82 16.32
C PHE A 203 -8.32 0.82 15.19
N LEU A 204 -9.30 0.58 14.30
CA LEU A 204 -9.13 -0.30 13.15
C LEU A 204 -8.06 0.21 12.19
N ARG A 205 -8.00 1.52 11.97
CA ARG A 205 -6.99 2.18 11.15
C ARG A 205 -5.59 1.98 11.72
N GLY A 206 -5.38 2.29 13.00
CA GLY A 206 -4.07 2.07 13.64
C GLY A 206 -3.69 0.58 13.73
N LEU A 207 -4.67 -0.33 13.85
CA LEU A 207 -4.43 -1.77 13.87
C LEU A 207 -4.05 -2.34 12.51
N ARG A 208 -4.62 -1.84 11.42
CA ARG A 208 -4.34 -2.35 10.09
C ARG A 208 -2.96 -1.96 9.59
N GLY A 209 -2.39 -0.87 10.11
CA GLY A 209 -1.10 -0.35 9.69
C GLY A 209 -1.06 -0.12 8.19
N ASP A 210 0.10 -0.31 7.59
CA ASP A 210 0.27 -0.04 6.16
C ASP A 210 -0.57 -0.95 5.27
N MET A 211 -1.08 -0.33 4.21
CA MET A 211 -1.80 -1.02 3.14
C MET A 211 -0.90 -2.10 2.53
N ASN A 212 -1.44 -3.32 2.41
CA ASN A 212 -0.73 -4.44 1.81
C ASN A 212 -0.29 -4.12 0.36
N ARG A 213 0.75 -4.81 -0.11
CA ARG A 213 1.40 -4.50 -1.37
C ARG A 213 0.49 -4.62 -2.60
N LEU A 214 -0.44 -5.58 -2.64
CA LEU A 214 -1.38 -5.72 -3.76
C LEU A 214 -2.21 -4.44 -3.90
N ARG A 215 -2.80 -3.99 -2.80
CA ARG A 215 -3.60 -2.76 -2.75
C ARG A 215 -2.75 -1.54 -3.07
N ARG A 216 -1.52 -1.45 -2.54
CA ARG A 216 -0.59 -0.33 -2.83
C ARG A 216 -0.21 -0.28 -4.30
N LYS A 217 0.10 -1.43 -4.92
CA LYS A 217 0.38 -1.52 -6.36
C LYS A 217 -0.81 -1.10 -7.21
N LEU A 218 -2.03 -1.46 -6.82
CA LEU A 218 -3.24 -1.04 -7.53
C LEU A 218 -3.45 0.48 -7.42
N VAL A 219 -3.25 1.05 -6.23
CA VAL A 219 -3.32 2.51 -6.02
C VAL A 219 -2.22 3.24 -6.81
N ARG A 220 -1.01 2.68 -6.87
CA ARG A 220 0.08 3.22 -7.72
C ARG A 220 -0.31 3.24 -9.19
N LYS A 221 -0.85 2.13 -9.71
CA LYS A 221 -1.33 2.07 -11.11
C LYS A 221 -2.41 3.11 -11.40
N ALA A 222 -3.33 3.33 -10.46
CA ALA A 222 -4.34 4.37 -10.58
C ALA A 222 -3.70 5.78 -10.67
N TRP A 223 -2.74 6.05 -9.80
CA TRP A 223 -1.99 7.31 -9.79
C TRP A 223 -1.22 7.55 -11.09
N ASP A 224 -0.45 6.57 -11.54
CA ASP A 224 0.37 6.69 -12.75
C ASP A 224 -0.50 6.97 -13.98
N GLN A 225 -1.67 6.32 -14.05
CA GLN A 225 -2.62 6.56 -15.13
C GLN A 225 -3.23 7.96 -15.07
N LEU A 226 -3.59 8.45 -13.88
CA LEU A 226 -4.09 9.81 -13.68
C LEU A 226 -3.06 10.86 -14.15
N VAL A 227 -1.82 10.75 -13.68
CA VAL A 227 -0.72 11.66 -14.02
C VAL A 227 -0.42 11.61 -15.53
N THR A 228 -0.38 10.41 -16.10
CA THR A 228 -0.17 10.22 -17.55
C THR A 228 -1.27 10.89 -18.36
N HIS A 229 -2.54 10.73 -17.95
CA HIS A 229 -3.67 11.28 -18.68
C HIS A 229 -3.70 12.82 -18.63
N LEU A 230 -3.31 13.40 -17.50
CA LEU A 230 -3.20 14.85 -17.32
C LEU A 230 -1.97 15.46 -17.99
N ARG A 231 -1.11 14.63 -18.62
CA ARG A 231 0.08 15.07 -19.37
C ARG A 231 0.96 16.03 -18.57
N LEU A 232 1.17 15.72 -17.30
CA LEU A 232 2.10 16.47 -16.48
C LEU A 232 3.52 16.16 -16.99
N ASP A 233 4.05 17.04 -17.84
CA ASP A 233 5.37 16.91 -18.45
C ASP A 233 6.46 17.28 -17.44
N GLY A 234 6.93 16.33 -16.63
CA GLY A 234 8.10 16.47 -15.76
C GLY A 234 7.94 15.83 -14.38
N PRO A 235 9.03 15.72 -13.58
CA PRO A 235 8.95 15.29 -12.19
C PRO A 235 8.29 16.40 -11.37
N GLY A 236 7.02 16.19 -11.08
CA GLY A 236 6.17 17.01 -10.22
C GLY A 236 5.00 16.14 -9.79
N ASP A 237 5.19 15.39 -8.71
CA ASP A 237 4.28 14.37 -8.17
C ASP A 237 3.00 14.94 -7.54
N SER A 238 2.40 15.95 -8.17
CA SER A 238 1.24 16.65 -7.66
C SER A 238 0.23 16.93 -8.77
N VAL A 239 -1.03 16.58 -8.55
CA VAL A 239 -2.14 16.85 -9.47
C VAL A 239 -2.99 17.97 -8.90
N SER A 240 -3.34 18.97 -9.71
CA SER A 240 -4.22 20.04 -9.25
C SER A 240 -5.63 19.50 -8.96
N LEU A 241 -6.28 20.05 -7.93
CA LEU A 241 -7.66 19.70 -7.62
C LEU A 241 -8.61 19.95 -8.78
N SER A 242 -8.38 21.00 -9.58
CA SER A 242 -9.18 21.30 -10.76
C SER A 242 -9.08 20.23 -11.84
N ASP A 243 -7.92 19.62 -12.00
CA ASP A 243 -7.72 18.58 -13.01
C ASP A 243 -8.36 17.25 -12.56
N LEU A 244 -8.17 16.87 -11.30
CA LEU A 244 -8.85 15.73 -10.67
C LEU A 244 -10.38 15.85 -10.72
N ALA A 245 -10.87 17.06 -10.46
CA ALA A 245 -12.28 17.40 -10.48
C ALA A 245 -12.98 17.09 -11.82
N THR A 246 -12.27 17.18 -12.94
CA THR A 246 -12.85 16.91 -14.26
C THR A 246 -13.33 15.46 -14.43
N PHE A 247 -12.82 14.53 -13.61
CA PHE A 247 -13.14 13.11 -13.70
C PHE A 247 -14.22 12.65 -12.72
N TYR A 248 -14.64 13.49 -11.78
CA TYR A 248 -15.60 13.11 -10.74
C TYR A 248 -17.00 13.66 -11.04
N ASP A 249 -17.93 12.78 -11.41
CA ASP A 249 -19.31 13.16 -11.69
C ASP A 249 -20.13 13.35 -10.40
N VAL A 250 -20.23 14.60 -9.96
CA VAL A 250 -21.07 15.02 -8.82
C VAL A 250 -22.55 15.23 -9.19
N SER A 251 -22.96 15.03 -10.45
CA SER A 251 -24.34 15.29 -10.90
C SER A 251 -25.39 14.43 -10.18
N LYS A 252 -24.96 13.31 -9.59
CA LYS A 252 -25.79 12.40 -8.81
C LYS A 252 -25.69 12.60 -7.29
N HIS A 253 -24.91 13.59 -6.84
CA HIS A 253 -24.78 13.88 -5.41
C HIS A 253 -26.12 14.39 -4.85
N PRO A 254 -26.65 13.83 -3.73
CA PRO A 254 -27.99 14.15 -3.24
C PRO A 254 -28.24 15.64 -2.99
N GLU A 255 -27.25 16.36 -2.43
CA GLU A 255 -27.35 17.81 -2.17
C GLU A 255 -27.27 18.64 -3.46
N VAL A 256 -26.55 18.15 -4.49
CA VAL A 256 -26.44 18.80 -5.81
C VAL A 256 -27.74 18.63 -6.59
N MET A 257 -28.29 17.41 -6.60
CA MET A 257 -29.59 17.12 -7.22
C MET A 257 -30.73 17.94 -6.61
N GLN A 258 -30.61 18.29 -5.34
CA GLN A 258 -31.60 19.09 -4.61
C GLN A 258 -31.35 20.60 -4.70
N GLY A 259 -30.29 21.03 -5.40
CA GLY A 259 -29.92 22.45 -5.54
C GLY A 259 -29.48 23.13 -4.25
N ARG A 260 -29.18 22.34 -3.20
CA ARG A 260 -28.72 22.84 -1.89
C ARG A 260 -27.21 23.07 -1.86
N MET A 261 -26.51 22.56 -2.87
CA MET A 261 -25.06 22.63 -3.03
C MET A 261 -24.70 22.69 -4.51
N THR A 262 -23.69 23.47 -4.87
CA THR A 262 -23.17 23.46 -6.23
C THR A 262 -22.32 22.20 -6.50
N PRO A 263 -22.23 21.73 -7.75
CA PRO A 263 -21.27 20.70 -8.15
C PRO A 263 -19.85 20.97 -7.63
N GLU A 264 -19.39 22.21 -7.76
CA GLU A 264 -18.05 22.65 -7.34
C GLU A 264 -17.88 22.59 -5.82
N GLU A 265 -18.90 22.90 -5.03
CA GLU A 265 -18.88 22.75 -3.57
C GLU A 265 -18.92 21.28 -3.14
N ALA A 266 -19.75 20.45 -3.77
CA ALA A 266 -19.81 19.02 -3.47
C ALA A 266 -18.47 18.34 -3.78
N LEU A 267 -17.86 18.74 -4.88
CA LEU A 267 -16.54 18.27 -5.28
C LEU A 267 -15.47 18.77 -4.34
N ARG A 268 -15.48 20.06 -3.96
CA ARG A 268 -14.54 20.59 -2.96
C ARG A 268 -14.68 19.89 -1.61
N GLN A 269 -15.89 19.57 -1.15
CA GLN A 269 -16.09 18.80 0.09
C GLN A 269 -15.58 17.37 -0.01
N PHE A 270 -15.78 16.72 -1.16
CA PHE A 270 -15.26 15.38 -1.43
C PHE A 270 -13.73 15.38 -1.49
N MET A 271 -13.14 16.38 -2.15
CA MET A 271 -11.70 16.50 -2.36
C MET A 271 -10.95 17.09 -1.15
N ALA A 272 -11.62 17.83 -0.26
CA ALA A 272 -11.05 18.28 1.02
C ALA A 272 -10.68 17.11 1.96
N VAL A 273 -11.12 15.90 1.65
CA VAL A 273 -10.67 14.68 2.32
C VAL A 273 -9.24 14.29 1.88
N TRP A 274 -8.80 14.73 0.70
CA TRP A 274 -7.54 14.34 0.07
C TRP A 274 -6.44 15.36 0.33
N ASP A 275 -6.75 16.65 0.17
CA ASP A 275 -5.82 17.77 0.35
C ASP A 275 -5.68 18.10 1.85
N LYS A 276 -4.64 17.54 2.50
CA LYS A 276 -4.43 17.68 3.94
C LYS A 276 -3.68 18.97 4.30
N ASN A 277 -2.90 19.51 3.37
CA ASN A 277 -2.11 20.72 3.58
C ASN A 277 -2.84 22.00 3.07
N SER A 278 -4.00 21.84 2.44
CA SER A 278 -4.85 22.88 1.86
C SER A 278 -4.13 23.72 0.80
N ASP A 279 -3.28 23.09 -0.02
CA ASP A 279 -2.50 23.75 -1.06
C ASP A 279 -3.10 23.63 -2.48
N ASP A 280 -4.32 23.07 -2.59
CA ASP A 280 -5.03 22.80 -3.84
C ASP A 280 -4.32 21.83 -4.80
N LEU A 281 -3.27 21.15 -4.31
CA LEU A 281 -2.58 20.07 -4.97
C LEU A 281 -2.84 18.77 -4.22
N VAL A 282 -2.80 17.66 -4.96
CA VAL A 282 -2.81 16.32 -4.37
C VAL A 282 -1.48 15.68 -4.71
N GLU A 283 -0.66 15.40 -3.70
CA GLU A 283 0.57 14.64 -3.90
C GLU A 283 0.32 13.12 -3.87
N TRP A 284 1.26 12.33 -4.39
CA TRP A 284 1.21 10.87 -4.27
C TRP A 284 0.96 10.41 -2.82
N LYS A 285 1.62 11.04 -1.85
CA LYS A 285 1.48 10.69 -0.44
C LYS A 285 0.05 10.88 0.07
N GLU A 286 -0.60 11.97 -0.33
CA GLU A 286 -1.98 12.28 0.05
C GLU A 286 -2.97 11.32 -0.62
N PHE A 287 -2.76 11.03 -1.91
CA PHE A 287 -3.51 10.03 -2.63
C PHE A 287 -3.40 8.65 -2.00
N LEU A 288 -2.17 8.24 -1.64
CA LEU A 288 -1.91 6.97 -0.98
C LEU A 288 -2.55 6.92 0.41
N ASP A 289 -2.43 7.98 1.21
CA ASP A 289 -3.00 8.07 2.55
C ASP A 289 -4.54 7.96 2.53
N TYR A 290 -5.20 8.62 1.58
CA TYR A 290 -6.64 8.47 1.38
C TYR A 290 -7.01 7.01 1.14
N TYR A 291 -6.31 6.35 0.22
CA TYR A 291 -6.58 4.95 -0.06
C TYR A 291 -6.16 4.03 1.09
N LYS A 292 -5.15 4.37 1.90
CA LYS A 292 -4.82 3.64 3.14
C LYS A 292 -6.03 3.65 4.06
N ASP A 293 -6.62 4.83 4.28
CA ASP A 293 -7.79 5.00 5.14
C ASP A 293 -9.03 4.28 4.57
N LEU A 294 -9.30 4.39 3.26
CA LEU A 294 -10.39 3.65 2.61
C LEU A 294 -10.16 2.13 2.68
N SER A 295 -8.93 1.69 2.43
CA SER A 295 -8.56 0.27 2.51
C SER A 295 -8.75 -0.27 3.92
N ALA A 296 -8.64 0.57 4.95
CA ALA A 296 -8.87 0.19 6.35
C ALA A 296 -10.34 -0.15 6.68
N GLY A 297 -11.29 0.23 5.82
CA GLY A 297 -12.69 -0.22 5.91
C GLY A 297 -12.99 -1.48 5.08
N ILE A 298 -12.10 -1.87 4.16
CA ILE A 298 -12.35 -2.95 3.19
C ILE A 298 -11.70 -4.25 3.65
N GLU A 299 -12.51 -5.29 3.84
CA GLU A 299 -12.05 -6.59 4.36
C GLU A 299 -11.32 -7.44 3.32
N ARG A 300 -11.85 -7.53 2.10
CA ARG A 300 -11.31 -8.42 1.07
C ARG A 300 -10.53 -7.67 0.00
N ASP A 301 -9.40 -8.23 -0.40
CA ASP A 301 -8.52 -7.63 -1.41
C ASP A 301 -9.10 -7.65 -2.82
N ASP A 302 -9.89 -8.67 -3.16
CA ASP A 302 -10.60 -8.75 -4.44
C ASP A 302 -11.69 -7.68 -4.57
N TYR A 303 -12.39 -7.35 -3.48
CA TYR A 303 -13.30 -6.20 -3.45
C TYR A 303 -12.55 -4.87 -3.59
N PHE A 304 -11.43 -4.71 -2.89
CA PHE A 304 -10.60 -3.51 -3.02
C PHE A 304 -10.09 -3.35 -4.45
N GLU A 305 -9.61 -4.44 -5.06
CA GLU A 305 -9.17 -4.46 -6.45
C GLU A 305 -10.28 -4.02 -7.40
N LEU A 306 -11.47 -4.61 -7.29
CA LEU A 306 -12.63 -4.22 -8.10
C LEU A 306 -12.93 -2.72 -7.96
N LEU A 307 -12.89 -2.20 -6.72
CA LEU A 307 -13.15 -0.80 -6.44
C LEU A 307 -12.14 0.12 -7.12
N ILE A 308 -10.84 -0.16 -6.96
CA ILE A 308 -9.79 0.67 -7.58
C ILE A 308 -9.86 0.57 -9.11
N ARG A 309 -10.06 -0.63 -9.64
CA ARG A 309 -10.19 -0.85 -11.09
C ARG A 309 -11.34 -0.06 -11.68
N ASN A 310 -12.51 -0.10 -11.05
CA ASN A 310 -13.67 0.60 -11.56
C ASN A 310 -13.58 2.12 -11.35
N ALA A 311 -13.08 2.58 -10.20
CA ALA A 311 -12.93 4.01 -9.93
C ALA A 311 -11.97 4.68 -10.91
N TRP A 312 -10.90 3.98 -11.30
CA TRP A 312 -9.85 4.52 -12.15
C TRP A 312 -9.77 3.85 -13.51
N HIS A 313 -10.80 3.09 -13.92
CA HIS A 313 -10.82 2.45 -15.23
C HIS A 313 -9.57 1.58 -15.53
N LEU A 314 -9.01 0.91 -14.53
CA LEU A 314 -7.84 0.03 -14.71
C LEU A 314 -8.24 -1.35 -15.23
N SER A 315 -7.76 -1.71 -16.42
CA SER A 315 -8.07 -2.97 -17.11
C SER A 315 -7.49 -4.20 -16.42
N GLY A 316 -8.17 -5.34 -16.57
CA GLY A 316 -7.79 -6.63 -16.02
C GLY A 316 -8.57 -6.99 -14.75
N GLY A 317 -7.97 -7.83 -13.91
CA GLY A 317 -8.65 -8.54 -12.81
C GLY A 317 -8.99 -9.96 -13.25
N SER A 318 -9.64 -10.73 -12.38
CA SER A 318 -10.07 -12.09 -12.73
C SER A 318 -11.40 -12.44 -12.09
N GLY A 319 -12.32 -13.04 -12.85
CA GLY A 319 -13.63 -13.40 -12.36
C GLY A 319 -14.42 -12.17 -11.92
N TRP A 320 -14.86 -12.16 -10.66
CA TRP A 320 -15.75 -11.09 -10.18
C TRP A 320 -15.04 -9.77 -9.87
N SER A 321 -13.71 -9.75 -9.74
CA SER A 321 -12.92 -8.52 -9.56
C SER A 321 -12.41 -7.93 -10.88
N GLU A 322 -12.86 -8.48 -12.03
CA GLU A 322 -12.59 -7.90 -13.34
C GLU A 322 -13.19 -6.50 -13.47
N ASN A 323 -12.47 -5.64 -14.18
CA ASN A 323 -12.94 -4.30 -14.49
C ASN A 323 -14.27 -4.37 -15.26
N THR A 324 -15.25 -3.61 -14.76
CA THR A 324 -16.55 -3.45 -15.42
C THR A 324 -16.80 -2.01 -15.91
N ALA A 325 -15.99 -1.05 -15.48
CA ALA A 325 -16.14 0.37 -15.83
C ALA A 325 -15.67 0.71 -17.24
N ASN A 326 -14.65 0.00 -17.74
CA ASN A 326 -14.05 0.25 -19.05
C ASN A 326 -15.07 0.01 -20.16
N MET A 327 -15.02 0.86 -21.18
CA MET A 327 -15.80 0.72 -22.39
C MET A 327 -15.49 -0.61 -23.06
N ARG A 328 -16.55 -1.25 -23.53
CA ARG A 328 -16.46 -2.40 -24.42
C ARG A 328 -16.98 -1.99 -25.78
N VAL A 329 -16.30 -2.39 -26.84
CA VAL A 329 -16.67 -2.13 -28.23
C VAL A 329 -16.89 -3.44 -28.97
N LEU A 330 -17.92 -3.47 -29.82
CA LEU A 330 -18.09 -4.53 -30.80
C LEU A 330 -17.20 -4.21 -32.00
N VAL A 331 -16.16 -5.02 -32.19
CA VAL A 331 -15.25 -4.94 -33.33
C VAL A 331 -15.72 -5.94 -34.38
N THR A 332 -15.98 -5.45 -35.59
CA THR A 332 -16.27 -6.29 -36.76
C THR A 332 -15.04 -6.29 -37.66
N MET A 333 -14.50 -7.48 -37.91
CA MET A 333 -13.37 -7.69 -38.81
C MET A 333 -13.80 -7.69 -40.27
N ILE A 334 -12.88 -7.40 -41.18
CA ILE A 334 -13.11 -7.50 -42.64
C ILE A 334 -13.53 -8.90 -43.10
N THR A 335 -13.23 -9.93 -42.31
CA THR A 335 -13.67 -11.33 -42.54
C THR A 335 -15.14 -11.55 -42.20
N GLY A 336 -15.78 -10.58 -41.51
CA GLY A 336 -17.13 -10.68 -40.97
C GLY A 336 -17.17 -11.16 -39.51
N ASP A 337 -16.05 -11.59 -38.94
CA ASP A 337 -15.98 -12.04 -37.54
C ASP A 337 -16.21 -10.87 -36.59
N GLN A 338 -16.97 -11.11 -35.53
CA GLN A 338 -17.28 -10.11 -34.51
C GLN A 338 -16.77 -10.53 -33.14
N GLN A 339 -16.23 -9.57 -32.40
CA GLN A 339 -15.83 -9.77 -31.02
C GLN A 339 -16.06 -8.51 -30.19
N VAL A 340 -16.42 -8.71 -28.92
CA VAL A 340 -16.50 -7.63 -27.95
C VAL A 340 -15.13 -7.48 -27.30
N VAL A 341 -14.56 -6.28 -27.39
CA VAL A 341 -13.20 -5.96 -26.93
C VAL A 341 -13.29 -4.84 -25.92
N GLU A 342 -12.60 -4.98 -24.79
CA GLU A 342 -12.41 -3.89 -23.83
C GLU A 342 -11.44 -2.85 -24.42
N ILE A 343 -11.78 -1.57 -24.30
CA ILE A 343 -10.81 -0.49 -24.49
C ILE A 343 -9.99 -0.39 -23.21
N VAL A 344 -8.72 -0.76 -23.30
CA VAL A 344 -7.82 -0.87 -22.15
C VAL A 344 -7.52 0.52 -21.62
N ASN A 345 -7.80 0.71 -20.33
CA ASN A 345 -7.42 1.88 -19.55
C ASN A 345 -8.04 3.16 -20.15
N ASP A 346 -9.34 3.12 -20.44
CA ASP A 346 -10.08 4.17 -21.13
C ASP A 346 -10.38 5.42 -20.27
N PHE A 347 -9.64 5.62 -19.19
CA PHE A 347 -9.78 6.74 -18.29
C PHE A 347 -9.71 8.07 -19.05
N GLY A 348 -10.67 8.96 -18.75
CA GLY A 348 -10.82 10.26 -19.40
C GLY A 348 -11.41 10.24 -20.82
N ILE A 349 -11.75 9.06 -21.36
CA ILE A 349 -12.39 8.95 -22.67
C ILE A 349 -13.92 8.94 -22.49
N SER A 350 -14.57 9.95 -23.04
CA SER A 350 -16.04 10.07 -22.93
C SER A 350 -16.77 9.18 -23.94
N ARG A 351 -17.63 8.30 -23.42
CA ARG A 351 -18.56 7.45 -24.19
C ARG A 351 -19.47 8.24 -25.15
N SER A 352 -19.81 9.48 -24.81
CA SER A 352 -20.74 10.29 -25.60
C SER A 352 -20.06 11.04 -26.75
N THR A 353 -18.75 11.25 -26.68
CA THR A 353 -18.01 12.06 -27.66
C THR A 353 -16.96 11.28 -28.44
N VAL A 354 -16.57 10.08 -27.99
CA VAL A 354 -15.56 9.26 -28.66
C VAL A 354 -16.00 8.85 -30.07
N THR A 355 -15.10 9.00 -31.03
CA THR A 355 -15.37 8.73 -32.45
C THR A 355 -14.86 7.36 -32.88
N LYS A 356 -15.42 6.78 -33.95
CA LYS A 356 -14.93 5.50 -34.50
C LYS A 356 -13.44 5.51 -34.86
N PRO A 357 -12.87 6.56 -35.50
CA PRO A 357 -11.44 6.63 -35.76
C PRO A 357 -10.58 6.62 -34.48
N GLU A 358 -11.02 7.29 -33.42
CA GLU A 358 -10.32 7.25 -32.12
C GLU A 358 -10.38 5.86 -31.50
N LEU A 359 -11.53 5.19 -31.53
CA LEU A 359 -11.66 3.79 -31.07
C LEU A 359 -10.73 2.85 -31.84
N ILE A 360 -10.63 2.99 -33.16
CA ILE A 360 -9.69 2.20 -33.97
C ILE A 360 -8.25 2.46 -33.55
N ARG A 361 -7.85 3.73 -33.34
CA ARG A 361 -6.50 4.08 -32.88
C ARG A 361 -6.17 3.48 -31.51
N LEU A 362 -7.14 3.43 -30.60
CA LEU A 362 -6.97 2.77 -29.29
C LEU A 362 -6.85 1.25 -29.44
N LEU A 363 -7.63 0.65 -30.34
CA LEU A 363 -7.48 -0.78 -30.65
C LEU A 363 -6.11 -1.09 -31.26
N GLU A 364 -5.53 -0.18 -32.06
CA GLU A 364 -4.17 -0.35 -32.59
C GLU A 364 -3.10 -0.40 -31.50
N THR A 365 -3.21 0.39 -30.44
CA THR A 365 -2.28 0.30 -29.29
C THR A 365 -2.43 -1.01 -28.52
N GLN A 366 -3.58 -1.68 -28.67
CA GLN A 366 -3.88 -3.00 -28.10
C GLN A 366 -3.54 -4.17 -29.06
N GLY A 367 -2.88 -3.90 -30.18
CA GLY A 367 -2.38 -4.92 -31.10
C GLY A 367 -3.31 -5.29 -32.25
N PHE A 368 -4.46 -4.62 -32.40
CA PHE A 368 -5.27 -4.74 -33.61
C PHE A 368 -4.62 -3.99 -34.78
N ARG A 369 -4.93 -4.38 -36.01
CA ARG A 369 -4.53 -3.63 -37.21
C ARG A 369 -5.76 -2.92 -37.77
N ALA A 370 -5.70 -1.61 -37.95
CA ALA A 370 -6.83 -0.85 -38.50
C ALA A 370 -7.32 -1.39 -39.86
N ALA A 371 -6.41 -1.89 -40.70
CA ALA A 371 -6.74 -2.47 -42.00
C ALA A 371 -7.60 -3.74 -41.91
N ASP A 372 -7.60 -4.43 -40.77
CA ASP A 372 -8.38 -5.65 -40.55
C ASP A 372 -9.76 -5.35 -39.92
N ILE A 373 -10.03 -4.11 -39.50
CA ILE A 373 -11.28 -3.69 -38.86
C ILE A 373 -12.20 -3.07 -39.92
N SER A 374 -13.39 -3.65 -40.12
CA SER A 374 -14.42 -3.09 -41.01
C SER A 374 -15.36 -2.11 -40.29
N ASP A 375 -15.68 -2.37 -39.02
CA ASP A 375 -16.50 -1.46 -38.21
C ASP A 375 -16.19 -1.60 -36.71
N VAL A 376 -16.45 -0.53 -35.96
CA VAL A 376 -16.41 -0.51 -34.49
C VAL A 376 -17.60 0.28 -33.95
N ALA A 377 -18.24 -0.26 -32.92
CA ALA A 377 -19.35 0.39 -32.22
C ALA A 377 -19.24 0.16 -30.72
N LEU A 378 -19.74 1.10 -29.92
CA LEU A 378 -19.86 0.89 -28.47
C LEU A 378 -20.80 -0.30 -28.22
N SER A 379 -20.35 -1.25 -27.40
CA SER A 379 -21.19 -2.33 -26.90
C SER A 379 -22.13 -1.76 -25.85
N SER A 380 -23.40 -2.13 -25.94
CA SER A 380 -24.43 -1.82 -24.94
C SER A 380 -24.13 -2.43 -23.58
#